data_AF-A0A1G8X404-F1
#
_entry.id   AF-A0A1G8X404-F1
#
_cell.length_a   1.000
_cell.length_b   1.000
_cell.length_c   1.000
_cell.angle_alpha   90.00
_cell.angle_beta   90.00
_cell.angle_gamma   90.00
#
_symmetry.space_group_name_H-M   'P 1'
#
loop_
_entity.id
_entity.type
_entity.pdbx_description
1 polymer ?
#
loop_
_entity_poly.entity_id
_entity_poly.type
_entity_poly.pdbx_seq_one_letter_code
_entity_poly.pdbx_strand_id
1 'polypeptide(L)'
;MRDDKPGEVLLFQPGESVTLIPGDWRAFCGEGADVLIGEVNTVNNDLADNIFRAPIGRFCNIAEDTDPTHLLVSDYDSWMK
;
A
#
# COMPACT_ATOMS: atom_id res chain seq x y z
N MET A 1 -0.81 23.12 -9.29
CA MET A 1 -0.06 21.91 -8.90
C MET A 1 1.24 22.37 -8.29
N ARG A 2 1.79 21.62 -7.34
CA ARG A 2 3.13 21.89 -6.80
C ARG A 2 4.17 21.43 -7.82
N ASP A 3 5.25 22.20 -7.98
CA ASP A 3 6.38 21.81 -8.83
C ASP A 3 7.42 21.08 -7.97
N ASP A 4 7.31 19.74 -7.93
CA ASP A 4 8.20 18.87 -7.16
C ASP A 4 9.37 18.37 -8.01
N LYS A 5 10.53 18.19 -7.38
CA LYS A 5 11.70 17.63 -8.06
C LYS A 5 11.60 16.09 -8.12
N PRO A 6 12.18 15.44 -9.14
CA PRO A 6 12.28 14.00 -9.17
C PRO A 6 12.96 13.44 -7.91
N GLY A 7 12.28 12.54 -7.19
CA GLY A 7 12.77 11.94 -5.96
C GLY A 7 12.75 12.85 -4.73
N GLU A 8 12.05 13.99 -4.78
CA GLU A 8 11.84 14.84 -3.62
C GLU A 8 11.10 14.09 -2.51
N VAL A 9 11.61 14.20 -1.28
CA VAL A 9 10.96 13.64 -0.09
C VAL A 9 10.01 14.68 0.48
N LEU A 10 8.73 14.36 0.47
CA LEU A 10 7.67 15.18 1.04
C LEU A 10 7.41 14.75 2.48
N LEU A 11 7.45 15.70 3.41
CA LEU A 11 7.10 15.47 4.82
C LEU A 11 5.67 15.93 5.05
N PHE A 12 4.88 15.09 5.73
CA PHE A 12 3.48 15.37 6.05
C PHE A 12 3.27 15.41 7.55
N GLN A 13 2.60 16.44 8.02
CA GLN A 13 2.05 16.52 9.37
C GLN A 13 0.67 15.83 9.42
N PRO A 14 0.19 15.45 10.62
CA PRO A 14 -1.15 14.90 10.77
C PRO A 14 -2.22 15.80 10.16
N GLY A 15 -3.04 15.24 9.26
CA GLY A 15 -4.11 15.93 8.56
C GLY A 15 -3.75 16.46 7.17
N GLU A 16 -2.48 16.42 6.78
CA GLU A 16 -2.06 16.77 5.41
C GLU A 16 -2.25 15.59 4.45
N SER A 17 -2.42 15.90 3.17
CA SER A 17 -2.62 14.89 2.11
C SER A 17 -1.95 15.30 0.80
N VAL A 18 -1.74 14.31 -0.06
CA VAL A 18 -1.25 14.50 -1.43
C VAL A 18 -2.07 13.62 -2.37
N THR A 19 -2.35 14.12 -3.57
CA THR A 19 -2.94 13.33 -4.65
C THR A 19 -1.83 12.79 -5.52
N LEU A 20 -1.75 11.47 -5.63
CA LEU A 20 -0.83 10.77 -6.53
C LEU A 20 -1.59 10.36 -7.80
N ILE A 21 -0.98 10.58 -8.96
CA ILE A 21 -1.56 10.25 -10.26
C ILE A 21 -1.00 8.91 -10.76
N PRO A 22 -1.75 8.14 -11.58
CA PRO A 22 -1.20 6.96 -12.25
C PRO A 22 0.11 7.29 -12.96
N GLY A 23 1.16 6.50 -12.67
CA GLY A 23 2.53 6.73 -13.16
C GLY A 23 3.50 7.35 -12.14
N ASP A 24 3.02 8.02 -11.09
CA ASP A 24 3.89 8.71 -10.11
C ASP A 24 4.59 7.73 -9.16
N TRP A 25 5.83 7.31 -9.43
CA TRP A 25 6.55 6.41 -8.52
C TRP A 25 6.56 6.91 -7.08
N ARG A 26 6.14 6.06 -6.13
CA ARG A 26 5.95 6.44 -4.73
C ARG A 26 6.48 5.38 -3.77
N ALA A 27 7.00 5.84 -2.64
CA ALA A 27 7.33 5.04 -1.48
C ALA A 27 7.10 5.93 -0.25
N PHE A 28 6.63 5.35 0.85
CA PHE A 28 6.34 6.08 2.08
C PHE A 28 6.74 5.26 3.30
N CYS A 29 7.06 5.95 4.39
CA CYS A 29 7.33 5.37 5.70
C CYS A 29 6.85 6.33 6.80
N GLY A 30 6.63 5.79 8.00
CA GLY A 30 6.51 6.61 9.20
C GLY A 30 7.88 7.04 9.69
N GLU A 31 8.07 8.33 9.95
CA GLU A 31 9.32 8.86 10.49
C GLU A 31 9.27 8.90 12.02
N GLY A 32 10.13 8.12 12.68
CA GLY A 32 10.34 8.16 14.14
C GLY A 32 9.26 7.50 15.01
N ALA A 33 8.05 7.28 14.49
CA ALA A 33 6.96 6.61 15.18
C ALA A 33 5.96 5.97 14.20
N ASP A 34 5.01 5.21 14.74
CA ASP A 34 3.88 4.67 13.98
C ASP A 34 3.02 5.81 13.42
N VAL A 35 2.57 5.63 12.17
CA VAL A 35 1.72 6.61 11.46
C VAL A 35 0.44 5.92 11.01
N LEU A 36 -0.70 6.55 11.27
CA LEU A 36 -1.99 6.17 10.69
C LEU A 36 -2.15 6.84 9.33
N ILE A 37 -2.28 6.03 8.28
CA ILE A 37 -2.44 6.49 6.90
C ILE A 37 -3.88 6.22 6.43
N GLY A 38 -4.52 7.24 5.88
CA GLY A 38 -5.78 7.11 5.17
C GLY A 38 -5.55 7.18 3.65
N GLU A 39 -6.18 6.27 2.91
CA GLU A 39 -6.20 6.31 1.45
C GLU A 39 -7.62 6.54 0.95
N VAL A 40 -7.77 7.49 0.03
CA VAL A 40 -9.02 7.73 -0.69
C VAL A 40 -8.67 7.74 -2.17
N ASN A 41 -9.20 6.77 -2.90
CA ASN A 41 -8.86 6.50 -4.28
C ASN A 41 -10.10 6.15 -5.12
N THR A 42 -9.89 5.93 -6.41
CA THR A 42 -10.86 5.20 -7.25
C THR A 42 -10.88 3.72 -6.86
N VAL A 43 -11.53 2.86 -7.65
CA VAL A 43 -11.49 1.41 -7.38
C VAL A 43 -10.04 0.92 -7.29
N ASN A 44 -9.71 0.25 -6.17
CA ASN A 44 -8.43 -0.39 -5.90
C ASN A 44 -8.43 -1.83 -6.44
N ASN A 45 -7.35 -2.23 -7.12
CA ASN A 45 -7.17 -3.58 -7.64
C ASN A 45 -5.73 -4.10 -7.41
N ASP A 46 -5.45 -4.46 -6.15
CA ASP A 46 -4.14 -4.98 -5.71
C ASP A 46 -3.64 -6.24 -6.47
N LEU A 47 -4.50 -6.91 -7.25
CA LEU A 47 -4.11 -8.06 -8.06
C LEU A 47 -3.38 -7.67 -9.35
N ALA A 48 -3.62 -6.47 -9.88
CA ALA A 48 -3.18 -6.12 -11.24
C ALA A 48 -2.73 -4.67 -11.43
N ASP A 49 -2.99 -3.76 -10.50
CA ASP A 49 -2.68 -2.33 -10.69
C ASP A 49 -1.38 -1.84 -10.02
N ASN A 50 -0.66 -2.71 -9.31
CA ASN A 50 0.65 -2.38 -8.72
C ASN A 50 1.81 -2.85 -9.61
N ILE A 51 2.73 -1.94 -9.90
CA ILE A 51 4.04 -2.25 -10.48
C ILE A 51 5.11 -1.86 -9.47
N PHE A 52 5.92 -2.83 -9.05
CA PHE A 52 7.03 -2.61 -8.13
C PHE A 52 8.35 -2.49 -8.87
N ARG A 53 9.24 -1.60 -8.40
CA ARG A 53 10.59 -1.45 -8.96
C ARG A 53 11.43 -2.72 -8.74
N ALA A 54 11.27 -3.35 -7.58
CA ALA A 54 11.91 -4.62 -7.26
C ALA A 54 11.01 -5.80 -7.68
N PRO A 55 11.56 -6.97 -8.02
CA PRO A 55 10.78 -8.16 -8.36
C PRO A 55 10.19 -8.81 -7.10
N ILE A 56 9.19 -8.17 -6.51
CA ILE A 56 8.51 -8.60 -5.28
C ILE A 56 7.01 -8.81 -5.54
N GLY A 57 6.40 -9.70 -4.76
CA GLY A 57 4.96 -9.93 -4.78
C GLY A 57 4.20 -8.88 -3.97
N ARG A 58 2.94 -8.61 -4.33
CA ARG A 58 2.03 -7.73 -3.57
C ARG A 58 1.55 -8.40 -2.27
N PHE A 59 1.41 -9.72 -2.30
CA PHE A 59 0.96 -10.56 -1.19
C PHE A 59 2.07 -11.55 -0.83
N CYS A 60 2.14 -11.91 0.44
CA CYS A 60 3.09 -12.89 0.94
C CYS A 60 2.48 -14.31 0.89
N ASN A 61 3.34 -15.32 0.74
CA ASN A 61 2.94 -16.69 1.04
C ASN A 61 3.02 -16.92 2.54
N ILE A 62 1.96 -17.43 3.13
CA ILE A 62 1.88 -17.73 4.57
C ILE A 62 1.98 -19.25 4.75
N ALA A 63 2.77 -19.66 5.74
CA ALA A 63 2.80 -21.05 6.19
C ALA A 63 1.81 -21.18 7.36
N GLU A 64 0.68 -21.84 7.13
CA GLU A 64 -0.38 -22.02 8.12
C GLU A 64 0.03 -23.06 9.17
N ASP A 65 0.69 -22.64 10.23
CA ASP A 65 1.13 -23.48 11.34
C ASP A 65 0.10 -23.57 12.49
N THR A 66 -0.93 -22.73 12.45
CA THR A 66 -2.07 -22.70 13.37
C THR A 66 -3.33 -22.20 12.67
N ASP A 67 -4.51 -22.48 13.25
CA ASP A 67 -5.77 -21.94 12.75
C ASP A 67 -5.81 -20.40 12.85
N PRO A 68 -6.33 -19.68 11.83
CA PRO A 68 -6.35 -18.22 11.82
C PRO A 68 -7.43 -17.66 12.77
N THR A 69 -7.09 -16.58 13.49
CA THR A 69 -8.08 -15.83 14.29
C THR A 69 -8.95 -14.92 13.42
N HIS A 70 -8.39 -14.41 12.32
CA HIS A 70 -9.06 -13.59 11.31
C HIS A 70 -8.49 -13.95 9.93
N LEU A 71 -9.32 -13.88 8.89
CA LEU A 71 -8.89 -14.08 7.51
C LEU A 71 -8.39 -12.78 6.90
N LEU A 72 -7.31 -12.84 6.12
CA LEU A 72 -6.89 -11.74 5.26
C LEU A 72 -7.84 -11.63 4.06
N VAL A 73 -7.88 -10.46 3.43
CA VAL A 73 -8.70 -10.23 2.22
C VAL A 73 -8.40 -11.25 1.11
N SER A 74 -7.15 -11.70 0.99
CA SER A 74 -6.70 -12.70 0.01
C SER A 74 -7.19 -14.12 0.29
N ASP A 75 -7.64 -14.41 1.51
CA ASP A 75 -7.86 -15.79 1.95
C ASP A 75 -9.26 -16.30 1.63
N TYR A 76 -10.22 -15.39 1.47
CA TYR A 76 -11.64 -15.73 1.26
C TYR A 76 -11.87 -16.60 0.01
N ASP A 77 -11.15 -16.34 -1.07
CA ASP A 77 -11.23 -17.13 -2.32
C ASP A 77 -10.85 -18.60 -2.13
N SER A 78 -10.06 -18.91 -1.09
CA SER A 78 -9.64 -20.28 -0.77
C SER A 78 -10.49 -20.89 0.34
N TRP A 79 -10.90 -20.09 1.32
CA TRP A 79 -11.62 -20.56 2.51
C TRP A 79 -13.13 -20.75 2.31
N MET A 80 -13.77 -20.02 1.39
CA MET A 80 -15.23 -20.03 1.20
C MET A 80 -15.70 -20.71 -0.10
N LYS A 81 -14.88 -21.62 -0.66
CA LYS A 81 -15.25 -22.42 -1.84
C LYS A 81 -16.15 -23.61 -1.51
#